data_AF-A0A7V9HAH2-F1
#
_entry.id   AF-A0A7V9HAH2-F1
#
_cell.length_a   1.000
_cell.length_b   1.000
_cell.length_c   1.000
_cell.angle_alpha   90.00
_cell.angle_beta   90.00
_cell.angle_gamma   90.00
#
_symmetry.space_group_name_H-M   'P 1'
#
loop_
_entity.id
_entity.type
_entity.pdbx_description
1 polymer ?
#
loop_
_entity_poly.entity_id
_entity_poly.type
_entity_poly.pdbx_seq_one_letter_code
_entity_poly.pdbx_strand_id
1 'polypeptide(L)' 'MNTLRTLKKLVLGETWLLPVGVAMILLLAALVIRPLASGTWDHLGGFAILAGAGVVLVLSVARGARPR' A
#
# COMPACT_ATOMS: atom_id res chain seq x y z
N MET A 1 -3.88 -16.52 -26.92
CA MET A 1 -4.18 -16.07 -25.53
C MET A 1 -5.28 -15.02 -25.62
N ASN A 2 -6.46 -15.26 -25.04
CA ASN A 2 -7.59 -14.33 -25.18
C ASN A 2 -7.33 -13.02 -24.41
N THR A 3 -7.49 -11.89 -25.08
CA THR A 3 -7.38 -10.52 -24.54
C THR A 3 -8.16 -10.34 -23.23
N LEU A 4 -9.32 -10.98 -23.12
CA LEU A 4 -10.16 -11.02 -21.91
C LEU A 4 -9.45 -11.61 -20.68
N ARG A 5 -8.61 -12.63 -20.88
CA ARG A 5 -7.85 -13.29 -19.79
C ARG A 5 -6.69 -12.41 -19.31
N THR A 6 -6.08 -11.64 -20.20
CA THR A 6 -5.03 -10.66 -19.87
C THR A 6 -5.60 -9.46 -19.12
N LEU A 7 -6.72 -8.90 -19.58
CA LEU A 7 -7.45 -7.85 -18.88
C LEU A 7 -7.88 -8.29 -17.48
N LYS A 8 -8.42 -9.51 -17.35
CA LYS A 8 -8.76 -10.07 -16.04
C LYS A 8 -7.54 -10.24 -15.14
N LYS A 9 -6.37 -10.61 -15.68
CA LYS A 9 -5.12 -10.69 -14.89
C LYS A 9 -4.59 -9.31 -14.47
N LEU A 10 -4.65 -8.32 -15.34
CA LEU A 10 -4.31 -6.94 -14.97
C LEU A 10 -5.26 -6.46 -13.87
N VAL A 11 -6.57 -6.52 -14.13
CA VAL A 11 -7.58 -5.96 -13.25
C VAL A 11 -7.69 -6.71 -11.93
N LEU A 12 -7.58 -8.05 -11.88
CA LEU A 12 -7.74 -8.83 -10.64
C LEU A 12 -6.41 -9.26 -9.99
N GLY A 13 -5.31 -9.32 -10.72
CA GLY A 13 -4.09 -10.01 -10.27
C GLY A 13 -2.98 -9.10 -9.78
N GLU A 14 -2.52 -8.18 -10.62
CA GLU A 14 -1.30 -7.40 -10.34
C GLU A 14 -1.59 -6.00 -9.79
N THR A 15 -2.69 -5.37 -10.22
CA THR A 15 -2.94 -3.96 -9.89
C THR A 15 -3.52 -3.74 -8.49
N TRP A 16 -4.04 -4.77 -7.82
CA TRP A 16 -4.68 -4.63 -6.49
C TRP A 16 -3.69 -4.50 -5.33
N LEU A 17 -2.43 -4.87 -5.52
CA LEU A 17 -1.43 -4.80 -4.45
C LEU A 17 -1.22 -3.38 -3.92
N LEU A 18 -1.18 -2.40 -4.83
CA LEU A 18 -0.99 -0.99 -4.48
C LEU A 18 -2.21 -0.39 -3.76
N PRO A 19 -3.44 -0.46 -4.31
CA PRO A 19 -4.65 0.05 -3.66
C PRO A 19 -4.90 -0.59 -2.30
N VAL A 20 -4.74 -1.91 -2.18
CA VAL A 20 -4.94 -2.63 -0.92
C VAL A 20 -3.84 -2.29 0.09
N GLY A 21 -2.59 -2.21 -0.35
CA GLY A 21 -1.48 -1.81 0.50
C GLY A 21 -1.66 -0.40 1.06
N VAL A 22 -2.06 0.55 0.22
CA VAL A 22 -2.34 1.94 0.64
C VAL A 22 -3.54 2.00 1.59
N ALA A 23 -4.64 1.29 1.28
CA ALA A 23 -5.81 1.24 2.16
C ALA A 23 -5.47 0.68 3.55
N MET A 24 -4.67 -0.39 3.60
CA MET A 24 -4.19 -0.98 4.85
C MET A 24 -3.31 -0.01 5.66
N ILE A 25 -2.39 0.71 5.02
CA ILE A 25 -1.56 1.72 5.70
C ILE A 25 -2.44 2.81 6.31
N LEU A 26 -3.40 3.34 5.54
CA LEU A 26 -4.28 4.40 6.02
C LEU A 26 -5.15 3.92 7.18
N LEU A 27 -5.66 2.68 7.12
CA LEU A 27 -6.40 2.06 8.22
C LEU A 27 -5.53 1.92 9.46
N LEU A 28 -4.30 1.41 9.33
CA LEU A 28 -3.38 1.23 10.46
C LEU A 28 -2.99 2.58 11.09
N ALA A 29 -2.68 3.57 10.25
CA ALA A 29 -2.39 4.94 10.65
C ALA A 29 -3.55 5.57 11.43
N ALA A 30 -4.78 5.44 10.91
CA ALA A 30 -5.96 6.06 11.50
C ALA A 30 -6.46 5.36 12.77
N LEU A 31 -6.44 4.03 12.81
CA LEU A 31 -7.05 3.24 13.88
C LEU A 31 -6.08 2.85 14.99
N VAL A 32 -4.77 2.80 14.71
CA VAL A 32 -3.77 2.33 15.68
C VAL A 32 -2.83 3.45 16.07
N ILE A 33 -2.19 4.10 15.09
CA ILE A 33 -1.10 5.04 15.39
C ILE A 33 -1.62 6.39 15.91
N ARG A 34 -2.65 6.94 15.25
CA ARG A 34 -3.29 8.20 15.66
C ARG A 34 -3.81 8.19 17.12
N PRO A 35 -4.56 7.18 17.60
CA PRO A 35 -5.04 7.17 18.99
C PRO A 35 -3.94 6.92 20.03
N LEU A 36 -2.85 6.22 19.68
CA LEU A 36 -1.76 5.92 20.62
C LEU A 36 -0.73 7.06 20.76
N ALA A 37 -0.64 7.94 19.76
CA ALA A 37 0.38 8.99 19.70
C ALA A 37 -0.21 10.37 19.35
N SER A 38 -1.39 10.70 19.88
CA SER A 38 -2.17 11.88 19.48
C SER A 38 -1.38 13.20 19.48
N GLY A 39 -0.55 13.46 20.50
CA GLY A 39 0.26 14.69 20.57
C GLY A 39 1.38 14.77 19.53
N THR A 40 2.02 13.64 19.22
CA THR A 40 3.10 13.56 18.22
C THR A 40 2.58 13.40 16.80
N TRP A 41 1.36 12.86 16.64
CA TRP A 41 0.71 12.61 15.36
C TRP A 41 0.42 13.90 14.59
N ASP A 42 0.05 14.98 15.28
CA ASP A 42 -0.23 16.26 14.64
C ASP A 42 1.01 16.86 13.93
N HIS A 43 2.22 16.46 14.34
CA HIS A 43 3.48 16.93 13.76
C HIS A 43 4.14 15.89 12.85
N LEU A 44 4.02 14.60 13.17
CA LEU A 44 4.75 13.51 12.49
C LEU A 44 3.86 12.54 11.70
N GLY A 45 2.53 12.65 11.82
CA GLY A 45 1.58 11.74 11.20
C GLY A 45 1.69 11.72 9.67
N GLY A 46 1.90 12.88 9.05
CA GLY A 46 2.15 12.99 7.61
C GLY A 46 3.39 12.23 7.17
N PHE A 47 4.51 12.36 7.90
CA PHE A 47 5.76 11.64 7.62
C PHE A 47 5.61 10.13 7.83
N ALA A 48 4.86 9.71 8.85
CA ALA A 48 4.57 8.29 9.10
C ALA A 48 3.76 7.67 7.96
N ILE A 49 2.75 8.37 7.43
CA ILE A 49 1.96 7.92 6.27
C ILE A 49 2.84 7.84 5.02
N LEU A 50 3.67 8.86 4.76
CA LEU A 50 4.61 8.89 3.64
C LEU A 50 5.62 7.73 3.70
N ALA A 51 6.21 7.50 4.88
CA ALA A 51 7.13 6.38 5.08
C ALA A 51 6.43 5.03 4.86
N GLY A 52 5.22 4.86 5.39
CA GLY A 52 4.40 3.67 5.15
C GLY A 52 4.12 3.44 3.67
N ALA A 53 3.67 4.48 2.95
CA ALA A 53 3.42 4.42 1.51
C ALA A 53 4.69 4.04 0.73
N GLY A 54 5.84 4.61 1.11
CA GLY A 54 7.14 4.26 0.54
C GLY A 54 7.49 2.78 0.73
N VAL A 55 7.27 2.24 1.93
CA VAL A 55 7.48 0.80 2.22
C VAL A 55 6.58 -0.09 1.35
N VAL A 56 5.29 0.23 1.22
CA VAL A 56 4.39 -0.55 0.36
C VAL A 56 4.79 -0.48 -1.10
N LEU A 57 5.24 0.69 -1.57
CA LEU A 57 5.71 0.85 -2.94
C LEU A 57 6.97 0.02 -3.19
N VAL A 58 7.94 0.07 -2.27
CA VAL A 58 9.15 -0.78 -2.32
C VAL A 58 8.78 -2.26 -2.31
N LEU A 59 7.88 -2.70 -1.43
CA LEU A 59 7.42 -4.09 -1.37
C LEU A 59 6.69 -4.52 -2.64
N SER A 60 5.89 -3.62 -3.22
CA SER A 60 5.16 -3.87 -4.47
C SER A 60 6.14 -4.03 -5.64
N VAL A 61 7.12 -3.12 -5.76
CA VAL A 61 8.18 -3.21 -6.78
C VAL A 61 9.03 -4.45 -6.56
N ALA A 62 9.46 -4.75 -5.34
CA ALA A 62 10.27 -5.92 -5.03
C ALA A 62 9.53 -7.24 -5.32
N ARG A 63 8.21 -7.30 -5.10
CA ARG A 63 7.38 -8.45 -5.51
C ARG A 63 7.25 -8.57 -7.03
N GLY A 64 7.08 -7.45 -7.73
CA GLY A 64 6.96 -7.42 -9.20
C GLY A 64 8.29 -7.69 -9.92
N ALA A 65 9.41 -7.28 -9.32
CA ALA A 65 10.75 -7.47 -9.87
C ALA A 65 11.34 -8.86 -9.62
N ARG A 66 10.71 -9.70 -8.78
CA ARG A 66 11.13 -11.09 -8.61
C ARG A 66 10.86 -11.85 -9.91
N PRO A 67 11.89 -12.38 -10.59
CA PRO A 67 11.69 -13.27 -11.71
C PRO A 67 11.02 -14.55 -11.17
N ARG A 68 9.89 -14.93 -11.78
CA ARG A 68 9.30 -16.25 -11.62
C ARG A 68 10.01 -17.24 -12.50
#